data_AF-A0A165DFI0-F1
#
_entry.id   AF-A0A165DFI0-F1
#
_cell.length_a   1.000
_cell.length_b   1.000
_cell.length_c   1.000
_cell.angle_alpha   90.00
_cell.angle_beta   90.00
_cell.angle_gamma   90.00
#
_symmetry.space_group_name_H-M   'P 1'
#
loop_
_entity.id
_entity.type
_entity.pdbx_description
1 polymer ?
#
loop_
_entity_poly.entity_id
_entity_poly.type
_entity_poly.pdbx_seq_one_letter_code
_entity_poly.pdbx_strand_id
1 'polypeptide(L)'
;MADALNVPDVQDTPMASPGKRKRKDEDDASDKEGPDHAGHPGDESQNMDEEMTCGICMEILENPYSIVPCLHSLDYECLTEWWKSHSTCPVCASPARFARRSFQLRAIVEKYLATRPSKRRAIDPDDQPPALQNATPAEIKPRRTGEFDYDEDDDEDPDGGFDDDDDGGAVWIPDNQRLVWPCFCCETGNDIGYECATKIPEPTQEEKDAAAARGGANAALRPERRDYHVPLTEVVRRGTPGAMDHAGCHSCNRYIPKHRQPEKDQCARCGFWSCTAYDAQGCAGDVNWILKPRDDCIFPNIDNIGAAVLFRNYWVQMPERALALNNVEAQIFSQYMSTVPHTFASVFSDTCKAKLQVVEDDDSADDQMKANAKHTYGEEAHYCVGCRNQVVLQGLGDWWKNEWRTANLDPAIRAKPNCWYGYDCRTQMHNPGHARKLNHMCENTRGGQPVPGRPAAAAAAVPFAVLHGGIVANGPLPPMP
;
A
#
# COMPACT_ATOMS: atom_id res chain seq x y z
N MET A 1 39.07 76.05 -41.64
CA MET A 1 39.83 74.80 -41.49
C MET A 1 38.81 73.69 -41.67
N ALA A 2 38.51 73.25 -42.90
CA ALA A 2 39.36 72.62 -43.93
C ALA A 2 39.48 71.11 -43.69
N ASP A 3 39.29 70.20 -44.65
CA ASP A 3 38.79 70.25 -46.05
C ASP A 3 38.20 68.84 -46.36
N ALA A 4 37.03 68.64 -47.00
CA ALA A 4 36.59 68.87 -48.38
C ALA A 4 36.82 67.67 -49.36
N LEU A 5 35.73 67.21 -50.01
CA LEU A 5 35.65 66.24 -51.13
C LEU A 5 35.95 64.75 -50.78
N ASN A 6 35.50 63.71 -51.50
CA ASN A 6 34.91 63.61 -52.86
C ASN A 6 33.89 62.42 -52.99
N VAL A 7 33.14 62.32 -54.11
CA VAL A 7 32.25 61.18 -54.48
C VAL A 7 32.33 60.89 -56.00
N PRO A 8 32.33 59.61 -56.45
CA PRO A 8 31.34 59.06 -57.42
C PRO A 8 31.03 57.55 -57.14
N ASP A 9 30.23 56.72 -57.84
CA ASP A 9 29.22 56.77 -58.93
C ASP A 9 28.35 55.47 -58.85
N VAL A 10 27.02 55.41 -59.10
CA VAL A 10 26.21 55.35 -60.36
C VAL A 10 25.92 53.95 -60.95
N GLN A 11 24.61 53.57 -60.97
CA GLN A 11 23.88 52.64 -61.89
C GLN A 11 24.32 51.13 -61.95
N ASP A 12 23.52 50.14 -62.41
CA ASP A 12 22.16 50.13 -62.99
C ASP A 12 21.35 48.84 -62.63
N THR A 13 20.14 48.69 -63.19
CA THR A 13 19.17 47.57 -63.06
C THR A 13 19.24 46.63 -64.31
N PRO A 14 18.30 45.67 -64.66
CA PRO A 14 17.01 45.24 -64.05
C PRO A 14 16.67 43.72 -64.12
N MET A 15 15.38 43.40 -63.87
CA MET A 15 14.57 42.21 -64.29
C MET A 15 14.59 40.93 -63.42
N ALA A 16 13.48 40.18 -63.29
CA ALA A 16 12.03 40.43 -63.47
C ALA A 16 11.24 39.38 -62.63
N SER A 17 10.04 39.63 -62.10
CA SER A 17 8.75 39.42 -62.79
C SER A 17 7.53 39.76 -61.88
N PRO A 18 6.29 39.86 -62.41
CA PRO A 18 5.13 40.42 -61.69
C PRO A 18 4.30 39.40 -60.89
N GLY A 19 3.34 39.79 -60.03
CA GLY A 19 3.08 41.12 -59.48
C GLY A 19 1.59 41.54 -59.40
N LYS A 20 1.25 42.28 -58.31
CA LYS A 20 0.00 43.05 -58.07
C LYS A 20 -1.31 42.26 -57.87
N ARG A 21 -2.34 42.75 -57.15
CA ARG A 21 -2.51 43.61 -55.94
C ARG A 21 -4.00 44.03 -55.86
N LYS A 22 -4.65 43.86 -54.70
CA LYS A 22 -5.75 44.68 -54.09
C LYS A 22 -6.28 43.89 -52.87
N ARG A 23 -6.49 44.40 -51.64
CA ARG A 23 -6.59 45.76 -51.04
C ARG A 23 -7.75 46.62 -51.58
N LYS A 24 -8.57 47.27 -50.75
CA LYS A 24 -8.63 47.43 -49.27
C LYS A 24 -10.13 47.64 -48.92
N ASP A 25 -10.60 47.50 -47.67
CA ASP A 25 -10.88 48.55 -46.64
C ASP A 25 -11.91 47.87 -45.66
N GLU A 26 -11.78 47.88 -44.32
CA GLU A 26 -12.18 48.93 -43.35
C GLU A 26 -13.72 49.15 -43.30
N ASP A 27 -14.44 49.16 -42.15
CA ASP A 27 -14.06 49.53 -40.78
C ASP A 27 -14.75 48.73 -39.61
N ASP A 28 -14.25 49.05 -38.41
CA ASP A 28 -14.58 48.75 -37.00
C ASP A 28 -16.06 48.58 -36.55
N ALA A 29 -16.28 47.62 -35.63
CA ALA A 29 -17.26 47.68 -34.54
C ALA A 29 -17.03 46.53 -33.52
N SER A 30 -17.08 46.83 -32.22
CA SER A 30 -16.96 45.83 -31.14
C SER A 30 -18.31 45.35 -30.64
N ASP A 31 -18.48 44.04 -30.45
CA ASP A 31 -19.38 43.53 -29.40
C ASP A 31 -18.94 42.16 -28.86
N LYS A 32 -19.46 41.77 -27.70
CA LYS A 32 -19.06 40.54 -26.97
C LYS A 32 -20.21 39.54 -26.87
N GLU A 33 -20.08 38.40 -27.55
CA GLU A 33 -20.73 37.15 -27.15
C GLU A 33 -19.89 35.96 -27.65
N GLY A 34 -19.86 34.86 -26.89
CA GLY A 34 -18.88 33.77 -27.06
C GLY A 34 -19.44 32.54 -27.77
N PRO A 35 -18.64 31.81 -28.58
CA PRO A 35 -19.09 30.62 -29.28
C PRO A 35 -19.10 29.38 -28.37
N ASP A 36 -20.28 29.08 -27.84
CA ASP A 36 -20.88 27.74 -27.78
C ASP A 36 -19.93 26.53 -27.74
N HIS A 37 -19.77 25.95 -26.54
CA HIS A 37 -19.30 24.57 -26.40
C HIS A 37 -20.37 23.59 -26.91
N ALA A 38 -20.32 23.28 -28.21
CA ALA A 38 -21.11 22.20 -28.80
C ALA A 38 -20.63 20.84 -28.24
N GLY A 39 -21.28 20.40 -27.16
CA GLY A 39 -20.93 19.18 -26.43
C GLY A 39 -20.98 17.93 -27.32
N HIS A 40 -19.93 17.10 -27.25
CA HIS A 40 -19.88 15.82 -27.95
C HIS A 40 -20.69 14.79 -27.16
N PRO A 41 -21.79 14.22 -27.69
CA PRO A 41 -22.72 13.38 -26.91
C PRO A 41 -22.18 11.97 -26.58
N GLY A 42 -20.86 11.76 -26.68
CA GLY A 42 -20.19 10.50 -26.36
C GLY A 42 -19.52 10.47 -24.98
N ASP A 43 -19.06 11.62 -24.47
CA ASP A 43 -18.09 11.69 -23.36
C ASP A 43 -18.66 11.17 -22.02
N GLU A 44 -19.77 11.78 -21.56
CA GLU A 44 -20.52 11.31 -20.37
C GLU A 44 -21.01 9.86 -20.51
N SER A 45 -21.23 9.40 -21.75
CA SER A 45 -21.78 8.08 -22.01
C SER A 45 -20.79 6.94 -21.78
N GLN A 46 -19.48 7.22 -21.88
CA GLN A 46 -18.37 6.28 -21.69
C GLN A 46 -17.88 6.27 -20.24
N ASN A 47 -17.85 7.44 -19.59
CA ASN A 47 -17.43 7.54 -18.18
C ASN A 47 -18.29 6.67 -17.23
N MET A 48 -19.62 6.65 -17.43
CA MET A 48 -20.54 5.75 -16.71
C MET A 48 -20.41 4.27 -17.07
N ASP A 49 -19.69 3.90 -18.14
CA ASP A 49 -19.43 2.50 -18.46
C ASP A 49 -18.35 1.95 -17.53
N GLU A 50 -17.21 2.65 -17.45
CA GLU A 50 -16.06 2.24 -16.64
C GLU A 50 -16.44 2.07 -15.16
N GLU A 51 -17.23 3.01 -14.62
CA GLU A 51 -17.76 2.96 -13.24
C GLU A 51 -18.68 1.76 -12.94
N MET A 52 -19.24 1.09 -13.96
CA MET A 52 -20.14 -0.07 -13.81
C MET A 52 -19.53 -1.39 -14.28
N THR A 53 -18.24 -1.41 -14.64
CA THR A 53 -17.52 -2.65 -15.02
C THR A 53 -16.87 -3.36 -13.82
N CYS A 54 -16.79 -4.68 -13.92
CA CYS A 54 -16.07 -5.53 -12.98
C CYS A 54 -14.57 -5.55 -13.30
N GLY A 55 -13.73 -5.04 -12.41
CA GLY A 55 -12.26 -4.97 -12.56
C GLY A 55 -11.49 -6.30 -12.65
N ILE A 56 -12.16 -7.45 -12.79
CA ILE A 56 -11.55 -8.73 -13.20
C ILE A 56 -11.96 -9.07 -14.64
N CYS A 57 -13.26 -9.22 -14.90
CA CYS A 57 -13.77 -9.73 -16.17
C CYS A 57 -14.10 -8.64 -17.20
N MET A 58 -13.99 -7.36 -16.82
CA MET A 58 -14.16 -6.15 -17.65
C MET A 58 -15.56 -5.95 -18.26
N GLU A 59 -16.51 -6.82 -17.93
CA GLU A 59 -17.93 -6.72 -18.28
C GLU A 59 -18.72 -5.90 -17.23
N ILE A 60 -19.96 -5.51 -17.59
CA ILE A 60 -20.90 -4.84 -16.68
C ILE A 60 -21.29 -5.78 -15.52
N LEU A 61 -21.26 -5.25 -14.29
CA LEU A 61 -21.55 -5.97 -13.03
C LEU A 61 -22.97 -6.57 -13.00
N GLU A 62 -23.11 -7.87 -12.77
CA GLU A 62 -24.42 -8.55 -12.65
C GLU A 62 -24.75 -8.95 -11.22
N ASN A 63 -23.74 -9.37 -10.44
CA ASN A 63 -23.88 -9.70 -9.01
C ASN A 63 -22.81 -8.98 -8.18
N PRO A 64 -22.91 -7.64 -8.01
CA PRO A 64 -21.85 -6.84 -7.38
C PRO A 64 -21.71 -7.07 -5.86
N TYR A 65 -20.48 -7.36 -5.45
CA TYR A 65 -20.02 -7.43 -4.06
C TYR A 65 -18.98 -6.35 -3.78
N SER A 66 -19.22 -5.53 -2.76
CA SER A 66 -18.31 -4.45 -2.35
C SER A 66 -17.38 -4.93 -1.24
N ILE A 67 -16.07 -4.81 -1.43
CA ILE A 67 -15.04 -5.34 -0.54
C ILE A 67 -14.74 -4.36 0.60
N VAL A 68 -14.72 -4.83 1.85
CA VAL A 68 -14.34 -4.03 3.02
C VAL A 68 -12.86 -4.26 3.34
N PRO A 69 -12.02 -3.21 3.50
CA PRO A 69 -12.38 -1.80 3.68
C PRO A 69 -12.31 -0.90 2.42
N CYS A 70 -11.86 -1.39 1.28
CA CYS A 70 -11.52 -0.55 0.12
C CYS A 70 -12.70 -0.12 -0.78
N LEU A 71 -13.89 -0.66 -0.56
CA LEU A 71 -15.17 -0.40 -1.25
C LEU A 71 -15.22 -0.66 -2.77
N HIS A 72 -14.12 -1.10 -3.40
CA HIS A 72 -14.14 -1.63 -4.76
C HIS A 72 -15.16 -2.76 -4.89
N SER A 73 -15.91 -2.74 -6.00
CA SER A 73 -17.01 -3.67 -6.26
C SER A 73 -16.71 -4.56 -7.46
N LEU A 74 -17.01 -5.86 -7.34
CA LEU A 74 -16.72 -6.89 -8.34
C LEU A 74 -17.88 -7.89 -8.39
N ASP A 75 -18.00 -8.65 -9.49
CA ASP A 75 -18.94 -9.77 -9.56
C ASP A 75 -18.60 -10.85 -8.53
N TYR A 76 -19.63 -11.45 -7.93
CA TYR A 76 -19.54 -12.56 -6.97
C TYR A 76 -18.55 -13.65 -7.40
N GLU A 77 -18.74 -14.24 -8.59
CA GLU A 77 -17.93 -15.34 -9.12
C GLU A 77 -16.46 -14.95 -9.31
N CYS A 78 -16.21 -13.75 -9.85
CA CYS A 78 -14.86 -13.24 -10.03
C CYS A 78 -14.13 -13.04 -8.69
N LEU A 79 -14.88 -12.60 -7.66
CA LEU A 79 -14.34 -12.38 -6.33
C LEU A 79 -14.12 -13.68 -5.55
N THR A 80 -15.04 -14.65 -5.62
CA THR A 80 -14.88 -15.95 -4.98
C THR A 80 -13.75 -16.76 -5.61
N GLU A 81 -13.59 -16.74 -6.94
CA GLU A 81 -12.48 -17.41 -7.62
C GLU A 81 -11.12 -16.83 -7.19
N TRP A 82 -10.99 -15.50 -7.16
CA TRP A 82 -9.80 -14.82 -6.64
C TRP A 82 -9.52 -15.20 -5.18
N TRP A 83 -10.57 -15.32 -4.36
CA TRP A 83 -10.47 -15.66 -2.93
C TRP A 83 -10.24 -17.14 -2.60
N LYS A 84 -10.17 -18.02 -3.61
CA LYS A 84 -9.57 -19.36 -3.44
C LYS A 84 -8.05 -19.30 -3.24
N SER A 85 -7.39 -18.24 -3.74
CA SER A 85 -5.92 -18.15 -3.81
C SER A 85 -5.32 -16.88 -3.17
N HIS A 86 -6.12 -15.81 -3.00
CA HIS A 86 -5.65 -14.51 -2.51
C HIS A 86 -6.60 -13.93 -1.45
N SER A 87 -6.06 -13.36 -0.37
CA SER A 87 -6.86 -12.70 0.69
C SER A 87 -7.00 -11.17 0.52
N THR A 88 -6.79 -10.67 -0.71
CA THR A 88 -6.71 -9.24 -1.04
C THR A 88 -7.79 -8.82 -2.04
N CYS A 89 -8.01 -7.52 -2.18
CA CYS A 89 -8.79 -6.94 -3.25
C CYS A 89 -8.02 -6.97 -4.59
N PRO A 90 -8.60 -7.50 -5.69
CA PRO A 90 -7.97 -7.51 -7.02
C PRO A 90 -7.56 -6.12 -7.53
N VAL A 91 -8.42 -5.11 -7.30
CA VAL A 91 -8.28 -3.77 -7.89
C VAL A 91 -7.18 -2.94 -7.21
N CYS A 92 -6.96 -3.13 -5.90
CA CYS A 92 -6.06 -2.26 -5.12
C CYS A 92 -5.10 -3.00 -4.18
N ALA A 93 -4.98 -4.33 -4.31
CA ALA A 93 -4.14 -5.24 -3.52
C ALA A 93 -4.31 -5.16 -1.98
N SER A 94 -5.26 -4.38 -1.48
CA SER A 94 -5.46 -4.17 -0.04
C SER A 94 -6.05 -5.43 0.62
N PRO A 95 -5.67 -5.80 1.85
CA PRO A 95 -6.24 -6.94 2.55
C PRO A 95 -7.76 -6.82 2.68
N ALA A 96 -8.47 -7.85 2.24
CA ALA A 96 -9.92 -7.93 2.38
C ALA A 96 -10.28 -8.50 3.76
N ARG A 97 -11.30 -7.93 4.40
CA ARG A 97 -11.91 -8.51 5.61
C ARG A 97 -13.10 -9.40 5.27
N PHE A 98 -13.95 -8.90 4.39
CA PHE A 98 -15.15 -9.56 3.84
C PHE A 98 -15.65 -8.71 2.66
N ALA A 99 -16.62 -9.21 1.90
CA ALA A 99 -17.40 -8.43 0.95
C ALA A 99 -18.89 -8.73 1.12
N ARG A 100 -19.74 -7.73 0.85
CA ARG A 100 -21.20 -7.84 0.94
C ARG A 100 -21.86 -7.53 -0.39
N ARG A 101 -22.98 -8.19 -0.69
CA ARG A 101 -23.78 -7.92 -1.89
C ARG A 101 -24.30 -6.48 -1.85
N SER A 102 -24.05 -5.72 -2.91
CA SER A 102 -24.49 -4.33 -3.03
C SER A 102 -25.81 -4.25 -3.78
N PHE A 103 -26.93 -4.41 -3.05
CA PHE A 103 -28.28 -4.27 -3.59
C PHE A 103 -28.51 -2.90 -4.26
N GLN A 104 -27.89 -1.85 -3.74
CA GLN A 104 -27.97 -0.49 -4.31
C GLN A 104 -27.25 -0.39 -5.66
N LEU A 105 -26.01 -0.90 -5.75
CA LEU A 105 -25.26 -0.88 -7.02
C LEU A 105 -25.95 -1.75 -8.06
N ARG A 106 -26.45 -2.94 -7.68
CA ARG A 106 -27.25 -3.78 -8.59
C ARG A 106 -28.49 -3.03 -9.12
N ALA A 107 -29.26 -2.37 -8.28
CA ALA A 107 -30.45 -1.61 -8.69
C ALA A 107 -30.12 -0.37 -9.56
N ILE A 108 -28.88 0.12 -9.52
CA ILE A 108 -28.37 1.15 -10.44
C ILE A 108 -28.01 0.52 -11.80
N VAL A 109 -27.27 -0.60 -11.80
CA VAL A 109 -26.87 -1.30 -13.03
C VAL A 109 -28.07 -1.88 -13.78
N GLU A 110 -29.10 -2.39 -13.09
CA GLU A 110 -30.37 -2.83 -13.71
C GLU A 110 -31.05 -1.69 -14.48
N LYS A 111 -31.05 -0.46 -13.94
CA LYS A 111 -31.59 0.73 -14.62
C LYS A 111 -30.71 1.17 -15.79
N TYR A 112 -29.40 1.13 -15.63
CA TYR A 112 -28.45 1.40 -16.71
C TYR A 112 -28.67 0.44 -17.88
N LEU A 113 -28.74 -0.87 -17.62
CA LEU A 113 -28.97 -1.91 -18.62
C LEU A 113 -30.35 -1.79 -19.28
N ALA A 114 -31.38 -1.38 -18.55
CA ALA A 114 -32.71 -1.09 -19.11
C ALA A 114 -32.67 0.05 -20.15
N THR A 115 -31.74 1.01 -20.04
CA THR A 115 -31.53 2.05 -21.06
C THR A 115 -30.57 1.63 -22.18
N ARG A 116 -29.76 0.57 -21.98
CA ARG A 116 -28.73 0.10 -22.91
C ARG A 116 -28.74 -1.44 -23.04
N PRO A 117 -29.81 -2.08 -23.56
CA PRO A 117 -29.93 -3.54 -23.56
C PRO A 117 -28.81 -4.28 -24.32
N SER A 118 -28.20 -3.62 -25.32
CA SER A 118 -27.07 -4.14 -26.10
C SER A 118 -25.75 -4.28 -25.32
N LYS A 119 -25.69 -3.82 -24.07
CA LYS A 119 -24.56 -4.03 -23.15
C LYS A 119 -24.85 -5.08 -22.06
N ARG A 120 -25.98 -5.78 -22.12
CA ARG A 120 -26.22 -6.94 -21.26
C ARG A 120 -25.33 -8.09 -21.72
N ARG A 121 -24.72 -8.81 -20.77
CA ARG A 121 -24.01 -10.08 -21.05
C ARG A 121 -24.88 -10.99 -21.93
N ALA A 122 -24.26 -11.55 -22.97
CA ALA A 122 -24.85 -12.67 -23.69
C ALA A 122 -24.75 -13.91 -22.80
N ILE A 123 -25.90 -14.46 -22.43
CA ILE A 123 -26.02 -15.71 -21.68
C ILE A 123 -26.46 -16.77 -22.70
N ASP A 124 -25.76 -17.90 -22.76
CA ASP A 124 -26.20 -19.02 -23.59
C ASP A 124 -27.50 -19.60 -23.01
N PRO A 125 -28.54 -19.90 -23.82
CA PRO A 125 -29.79 -20.46 -23.32
C PRO A 125 -29.64 -21.71 -22.45
N ASP A 126 -28.63 -22.55 -22.67
CA ASP A 126 -28.40 -23.78 -21.89
C ASP A 126 -27.60 -23.53 -20.60
N ASP A 127 -26.81 -22.45 -20.51
CA ASP A 127 -26.08 -22.03 -19.29
C ASP A 127 -26.94 -21.15 -18.35
N GLN A 128 -28.22 -20.93 -18.65
CA GLN A 128 -29.07 -19.96 -17.95
C GLN A 128 -29.29 -20.33 -16.46
N PRO A 129 -28.68 -19.62 -15.48
CA PRO A 129 -28.70 -20.08 -14.09
C PRO A 129 -30.08 -19.90 -13.45
N PRO A 130 -30.57 -20.86 -12.64
CA PRO A 130 -31.77 -20.66 -11.84
C PRO A 130 -31.54 -19.47 -10.92
N ALA A 131 -32.52 -18.56 -10.83
CA ALA A 131 -32.32 -17.16 -10.40
C ALA A 131 -31.47 -16.97 -9.11
N LEU A 132 -30.14 -16.84 -9.28
CA LEU A 132 -29.10 -16.80 -8.23
C LEU A 132 -29.21 -15.63 -7.23
N GLN A 133 -30.20 -14.76 -7.40
CA GLN A 133 -30.44 -13.54 -6.64
C GLN A 133 -30.65 -13.81 -5.13
N ASN A 134 -31.15 -15.01 -4.79
CA ASN A 134 -31.37 -15.46 -3.41
C ASN A 134 -30.43 -16.59 -2.94
N ALA A 135 -29.71 -17.26 -3.85
CA ALA A 135 -28.92 -18.47 -3.53
C ALA A 135 -27.47 -18.18 -3.07
N THR A 136 -26.91 -17.04 -3.45
CA THR A 136 -25.55 -16.65 -3.01
C THR A 136 -25.56 -16.12 -1.56
N PRO A 137 -24.45 -16.23 -0.79
CA PRO A 137 -24.39 -15.71 0.59
C PRO A 137 -24.38 -14.18 0.67
N ALA A 138 -25.08 -13.57 1.63
CA ALA A 138 -25.17 -12.10 1.75
C ALA A 138 -23.82 -11.41 2.08
N GLU A 139 -22.93 -12.12 2.78
CA GLU A 139 -21.55 -11.76 3.06
C GLU A 139 -20.64 -12.95 2.71
N ILE A 140 -19.51 -12.69 2.06
CA ILE A 140 -18.44 -13.67 1.81
C ILE A 140 -17.12 -13.17 2.39
N LYS A 141 -16.20 -14.09 2.69
CA LYS A 141 -14.89 -13.83 3.31
C LYS A 141 -13.79 -14.48 2.46
N PRO A 142 -12.58 -13.90 2.41
CA PRO A 142 -11.45 -14.58 1.79
C PRO A 142 -11.08 -15.84 2.60
N ARG A 143 -10.79 -16.96 1.93
CA ARG A 143 -10.33 -18.17 2.63
C ARG A 143 -9.06 -17.89 3.42
N ARG A 144 -8.94 -18.50 4.59
CA ARG A 144 -7.66 -18.60 5.30
C ARG A 144 -6.93 -19.84 4.78
N THR A 145 -5.63 -19.71 4.51
CA THR A 145 -4.77 -20.86 4.19
C THR A 145 -4.75 -21.83 5.40
N GLY A 146 -5.44 -22.96 5.28
CA GLY A 146 -5.65 -23.94 6.36
C GLY A 146 -7.12 -24.32 6.61
N GLU A 147 -8.07 -23.62 5.99
CA GLU A 147 -9.50 -23.93 6.05
C GLU A 147 -9.84 -24.93 4.93
N PHE A 148 -9.77 -26.22 5.27
CA PHE A 148 -10.22 -27.32 4.40
C PHE A 148 -11.72 -27.23 4.19
N ASP A 149 -12.20 -27.49 2.97
CA ASP A 149 -13.60 -27.87 2.78
C ASP A 149 -13.79 -29.27 3.37
N TYR A 150 -14.82 -29.40 4.18
CA TYR A 150 -15.63 -30.61 4.16
C TYR A 150 -16.63 -30.36 3.02
N ASP A 151 -16.56 -31.14 1.95
CA ASP A 151 -17.56 -31.07 0.89
C ASP A 151 -18.90 -31.52 1.51
N GLU A 152 -19.84 -30.59 1.64
CA GLU A 152 -21.17 -30.81 2.23
C GLU A 152 -22.08 -31.45 1.16
N ASP A 153 -21.68 -32.64 0.68
CA ASP A 153 -22.47 -33.49 -0.21
C ASP A 153 -23.65 -34.13 0.56
N ASP A 154 -24.78 -34.20 -0.11
CA ASP A 154 -26.12 -34.41 0.45
C ASP A 154 -26.47 -35.90 0.59
N ASP A 155 -26.33 -36.47 1.79
CA ASP A 155 -26.78 -37.83 2.16
C ASP A 155 -27.90 -37.77 3.22
N GLU A 156 -29.17 -37.88 2.78
CA GLU A 156 -30.34 -38.03 3.65
C GLU A 156 -30.37 -39.41 4.35
N ASP A 157 -29.84 -39.53 5.59
CA ASP A 157 -30.04 -40.73 6.43
C ASP A 157 -31.04 -40.46 7.59
N PRO A 158 -32.28 -40.97 7.52
CA PRO A 158 -33.31 -40.72 8.53
C PRO A 158 -33.20 -41.64 9.76
N ASP A 159 -33.71 -41.14 10.91
CA ASP A 159 -33.82 -41.85 12.19
C ASP A 159 -32.52 -42.15 12.96
N GLY A 160 -31.62 -41.15 13.04
CA GLY A 160 -30.67 -41.00 14.16
C GLY A 160 -31.30 -40.20 15.32
N GLY A 161 -31.23 -40.72 16.55
CA GLY A 161 -31.86 -40.08 17.72
C GLY A 161 -31.11 -38.84 18.23
N PHE A 162 -31.84 -37.79 18.60
CA PHE A 162 -31.30 -36.65 19.37
C PHE A 162 -31.00 -37.07 20.82
N ASP A 163 -29.78 -37.55 21.06
CA ASP A 163 -29.14 -37.44 22.37
C ASP A 163 -28.44 -36.07 22.43
N ASP A 164 -29.17 -35.03 22.87
CA ASP A 164 -28.68 -33.66 23.08
C ASP A 164 -27.71 -33.59 24.29
N ASP A 165 -26.48 -34.12 24.17
CA ASP A 165 -25.44 -34.04 25.22
C ASP A 165 -24.02 -33.76 24.68
N ASP A 166 -23.45 -32.64 25.16
CA ASP A 166 -22.03 -32.24 25.20
C ASP A 166 -21.22 -32.09 23.88
N ASP A 167 -21.48 -31.00 23.15
CA ASP A 167 -20.45 -30.29 22.38
C ASP A 167 -20.39 -28.81 22.84
N GLY A 168 -19.26 -28.42 23.45
CA GLY A 168 -19.14 -27.20 24.26
C GLY A 168 -19.22 -25.87 23.50
N GLY A 169 -20.44 -25.40 23.20
CA GLY A 169 -20.72 -24.13 22.53
C GLY A 169 -20.07 -22.90 23.17
N ALA A 170 -18.95 -22.45 22.61
CA ALA A 170 -18.14 -21.35 23.14
C ALA A 170 -18.88 -19.99 23.04
N VAL A 171 -19.50 -19.55 24.14
CA VAL A 171 -20.15 -18.24 24.24
C VAL A 171 -19.16 -17.14 23.91
N TRP A 172 -19.53 -16.24 23.00
CA TRP A 172 -18.68 -15.11 22.63
C TRP A 172 -18.54 -14.12 23.79
N ILE A 173 -17.43 -14.22 24.52
CA ILE A 173 -17.08 -13.26 25.58
C ILE A 173 -16.40 -12.01 24.96
N PRO A 174 -16.97 -10.80 25.17
CA PRO A 174 -16.35 -9.54 24.77
C PRO A 174 -14.95 -9.33 25.37
N ASP A 175 -14.06 -8.69 24.62
CA ASP A 175 -12.66 -8.46 25.01
C ASP A 175 -12.50 -7.79 26.39
N ASN A 176 -13.40 -6.88 26.75
CA ASN A 176 -13.41 -6.20 28.05
C ASN A 176 -13.91 -7.06 29.22
N GLN A 177 -14.38 -8.29 28.95
CA GLN A 177 -14.85 -9.27 29.94
C GLN A 177 -13.98 -10.54 30.02
N ARG A 178 -13.04 -10.72 29.08
CA ARG A 178 -12.02 -11.77 29.08
C ARG A 178 -10.96 -11.53 30.17
N LEU A 179 -10.35 -12.61 30.65
CA LEU A 179 -9.26 -12.58 31.63
C LEU A 179 -7.98 -11.95 31.06
N VAL A 180 -7.21 -11.28 31.93
CA VAL A 180 -5.89 -10.74 31.61
C VAL A 180 -4.84 -11.71 32.12
N TRP A 181 -4.06 -12.30 31.22
CA TRP A 181 -2.99 -13.24 31.57
C TRP A 181 -1.60 -12.59 31.52
N PRO A 182 -0.65 -13.00 32.36
CA PRO A 182 0.73 -12.51 32.32
C PRO A 182 1.41 -12.73 30.96
N CYS A 183 2.37 -11.85 30.64
CA CYS A 183 3.36 -12.14 29.60
C CYS A 183 4.30 -13.26 30.06
N PHE A 184 4.94 -13.96 29.12
CA PHE A 184 5.89 -15.04 29.43
C PHE A 184 7.05 -14.61 30.36
N CYS A 185 7.51 -13.35 30.26
CA CYS A 185 8.55 -12.81 31.16
C CYS A 185 8.04 -12.41 32.56
N CYS A 186 6.76 -12.56 32.87
CA CYS A 186 6.29 -12.45 34.26
C CYS A 186 6.51 -13.77 35.01
N GLU A 187 6.54 -14.91 34.33
CA GLU A 187 6.81 -16.20 34.95
C GLU A 187 8.27 -16.30 35.42
N THR A 188 8.45 -16.81 36.64
CA THR A 188 9.76 -16.99 37.26
C THR A 188 10.49 -18.16 36.60
N GLY A 189 11.74 -17.96 36.17
CA GLY A 189 12.53 -19.02 35.51
C GLY A 189 12.14 -19.32 34.05
N ASN A 190 11.64 -18.32 33.32
CA ASN A 190 11.30 -18.44 31.90
C ASN A 190 12.53 -18.57 30.97
N ASP A 191 12.35 -19.24 29.83
CA ASP A 191 13.41 -19.55 28.85
C ASP A 191 14.07 -18.32 28.18
N ILE A 192 13.46 -17.13 28.29
CA ILE A 192 13.93 -15.88 27.67
C ILE A 192 15.05 -15.21 28.51
N GLY A 193 15.28 -15.69 29.74
CA GLY A 193 16.34 -15.19 30.63
C GLY A 193 16.11 -13.77 31.14
N TYR A 194 14.85 -13.32 31.17
CA TYR A 194 14.46 -11.98 31.61
C TYR A 194 13.15 -12.04 32.39
N GLU A 195 13.11 -11.39 33.55
CA GLU A 195 11.88 -11.25 34.36
C GLU A 195 11.42 -9.79 34.43
N CYS A 196 10.11 -9.57 34.27
CA CYS A 196 9.50 -8.25 34.38
C CYS A 196 9.62 -7.69 35.80
N ALA A 197 10.20 -6.49 35.94
CA ALA A 197 10.36 -5.82 37.24
C ALA A 197 9.02 -5.54 37.94
N THR A 198 7.99 -5.15 37.19
CA THR A 198 6.60 -5.12 37.66
C THR A 198 5.81 -6.14 36.85
N LYS A 199 5.36 -7.21 37.51
CA LYS A 199 4.68 -8.34 36.86
C LYS A 199 3.18 -8.03 36.69
N ILE A 200 2.61 -8.41 35.54
CA ILE A 200 1.15 -8.55 35.40
C ILE A 200 0.75 -9.77 36.24
N PRO A 201 -0.26 -9.68 37.12
CA PRO A 201 -0.70 -10.81 37.94
C PRO A 201 -1.38 -11.89 37.11
N GLU A 202 -1.37 -13.13 37.60
CA GLU A 202 -2.31 -14.14 37.11
C GLU A 202 -3.73 -13.85 37.57
N PRO A 203 -4.76 -14.24 36.78
CA PRO A 203 -6.13 -14.28 37.27
C PRO A 203 -6.26 -15.20 38.49
N THR A 204 -6.99 -14.72 39.50
CA THR A 204 -7.36 -15.51 40.67
C THR A 204 -8.28 -16.67 40.31
N GLN A 205 -8.45 -17.65 41.20
CA GLN A 205 -9.38 -18.74 40.96
C GLN A 205 -10.83 -18.23 40.87
N GLU A 206 -11.22 -17.26 41.70
CA GLU A 206 -12.55 -16.64 41.64
C GLU A 206 -12.82 -15.97 40.28
N GLU A 207 -11.81 -15.30 39.69
CA GLU A 207 -11.93 -14.74 38.33
C GLU A 207 -11.99 -15.82 37.25
N LYS A 208 -11.23 -16.91 37.40
CA LYS A 208 -11.26 -18.08 36.51
C LYS A 208 -12.63 -18.76 36.53
N ASP A 209 -13.16 -19.05 37.73
CA ASP A 209 -14.48 -19.65 37.93
C ASP A 209 -15.60 -18.73 37.39
N ALA A 210 -15.50 -17.42 37.66
CA ALA A 210 -16.46 -16.45 37.15
C ALA A 210 -16.38 -16.28 35.62
N ALA A 211 -15.22 -16.49 34.99
CA ALA A 211 -15.09 -16.52 33.53
C ALA A 211 -15.69 -17.81 32.94
N ALA A 212 -15.41 -18.97 33.54
CA ALA A 212 -16.02 -20.24 33.15
C ALA A 212 -17.56 -20.19 33.22
N ALA A 213 -18.10 -19.61 34.29
CA ALA A 213 -19.54 -19.39 34.44
C ALA A 213 -20.16 -18.42 33.41
N ARG A 214 -19.36 -17.65 32.66
CA ARG A 214 -19.83 -16.74 31.60
C ARG A 214 -19.69 -17.31 30.18
N GLY A 215 -18.88 -18.35 29.96
CA GLY A 215 -18.66 -18.89 28.61
C GLY A 215 -17.95 -20.22 28.50
N GLY A 216 -18.20 -21.13 29.45
CA GLY A 216 -17.64 -22.48 29.46
C GLY A 216 -16.19 -22.54 29.91
N ALA A 217 -15.68 -23.75 30.17
CA ALA A 217 -14.33 -23.97 30.73
C ALA A 217 -13.22 -23.23 29.97
N ASN A 218 -13.34 -23.15 28.63
CA ASN A 218 -12.38 -22.49 27.75
C ASN A 218 -12.21 -20.98 28.06
N ALA A 219 -13.22 -20.31 28.61
CA ALA A 219 -13.13 -18.91 29.04
C ALA A 219 -12.16 -18.68 30.22
N ALA A 220 -11.85 -19.74 30.99
CA ALA A 220 -10.94 -19.72 32.13
C ALA A 220 -9.53 -20.22 31.80
N LEU A 221 -9.27 -20.62 30.54
CA LEU A 221 -7.96 -21.06 30.08
C LEU A 221 -7.06 -19.87 29.70
N ARG A 222 -5.75 -20.14 29.59
CA ARG A 222 -4.75 -19.18 29.12
C ARG A 222 -4.75 -19.17 27.58
N PRO A 223 -4.83 -18.00 26.92
CA PRO A 223 -4.72 -17.90 25.47
C PRO A 223 -3.48 -18.60 24.92
N GLU A 224 -3.69 -19.50 23.97
CA GLU A 224 -2.63 -20.16 23.22
C GLU A 224 -1.98 -19.22 22.17
N ARG A 225 -0.98 -19.74 21.45
CA ARG A 225 -0.16 -18.98 20.49
C ARG A 225 -0.96 -18.16 19.47
N ARG A 226 -2.13 -18.64 19.04
CA ARG A 226 -2.99 -17.99 18.02
C ARG A 226 -4.21 -17.29 18.60
N ASP A 227 -4.43 -17.38 19.90
CA ASP A 227 -5.62 -16.86 20.55
C ASP A 227 -5.58 -15.35 20.74
N TYR A 228 -6.77 -14.79 20.88
CA TYR A 228 -6.92 -13.35 21.07
C TYR A 228 -6.68 -12.93 22.52
N HIS A 229 -5.53 -12.28 22.74
CA HIS A 229 -5.25 -11.52 23.95
C HIS A 229 -6.06 -10.21 23.99
N VAL A 230 -6.56 -9.84 25.18
CA VAL A 230 -7.17 -8.53 25.45
C VAL A 230 -6.20 -7.42 25.01
N PRO A 231 -6.65 -6.35 24.32
CA PRO A 231 -5.76 -5.24 23.96
C PRO A 231 -5.14 -4.60 25.21
N LEU A 232 -3.83 -4.35 25.22
CA LEU A 232 -3.15 -3.78 26.39
C LEU A 232 -3.73 -2.41 26.81
N THR A 233 -4.31 -1.66 25.88
CA THR A 233 -5.05 -0.40 26.16
C THR A 233 -6.28 -0.60 27.05
N GLU A 234 -6.94 -1.76 26.95
CA GLU A 234 -8.03 -2.18 27.84
C GLU A 234 -7.48 -2.69 29.18
N VAL A 235 -6.36 -3.42 29.19
CA VAL A 235 -5.69 -3.85 30.43
C VAL A 235 -5.26 -2.65 31.30
N VAL A 236 -4.68 -1.62 30.66
CA VAL A 236 -4.33 -0.35 31.33
C VAL A 236 -5.58 0.38 31.82
N ARG A 237 -6.69 0.36 31.06
CA ARG A 237 -7.98 0.95 31.48
C ARG A 237 -8.54 0.27 32.73
N ARG A 238 -8.34 -1.04 32.90
CA ARG A 238 -8.72 -1.78 34.13
C ARG A 238 -7.81 -1.51 35.33
N GLY A 239 -6.72 -0.75 35.16
CA GLY A 239 -5.77 -0.45 36.23
C GLY A 239 -4.93 -1.66 36.66
N THR A 240 -4.80 -2.69 35.82
CA THR A 240 -4.07 -3.92 36.15
C THR A 240 -2.59 -3.62 36.49
N PRO A 241 -2.04 -4.12 37.61
CA PRO A 241 -0.64 -3.93 37.99
C PRO A 241 0.34 -4.38 36.89
N GLY A 242 1.46 -3.68 36.75
CA GLY A 242 2.50 -3.97 35.75
C GLY A 242 2.14 -3.67 34.28
N ALA A 243 0.87 -3.42 33.94
CA ALA A 243 0.44 -3.22 32.56
C ALA A 243 1.14 -2.05 31.84
N MET A 244 1.53 -1.01 32.57
CA MET A 244 2.25 0.15 32.04
C MET A 244 3.70 -0.16 31.62
N ASP A 245 4.32 -1.17 32.21
CA ASP A 245 5.71 -1.59 31.92
C ASP A 245 5.79 -2.65 30.80
N HIS A 246 4.63 -3.01 30.23
CA HIS A 246 4.47 -3.93 29.12
C HIS A 246 4.07 -3.20 27.83
N ALA A 247 4.25 -3.87 26.70
CA ALA A 247 3.70 -3.49 25.41
C ALA A 247 2.89 -4.65 24.82
N GLY A 248 1.86 -4.35 24.04
CA GLY A 248 1.13 -5.37 23.26
C GLY A 248 1.74 -5.50 21.88
N CYS A 249 1.99 -6.73 21.43
CA CYS A 249 2.39 -6.97 20.05
C CYS A 249 1.29 -6.47 19.09
N HIS A 250 1.65 -5.62 18.13
CA HIS A 250 0.68 -4.96 17.24
C HIS A 250 -0.15 -5.94 16.36
N SER A 251 0.34 -7.17 16.17
CA SER A 251 -0.26 -8.18 15.28
C SER A 251 -1.17 -9.19 15.99
N CYS A 252 -0.89 -9.52 17.25
CA CYS A 252 -1.61 -10.56 18.01
C CYS A 252 -1.97 -10.16 19.46
N ASN A 253 -1.79 -8.89 19.84
CA ASN A 253 -1.97 -8.33 21.19
C ASN A 253 -1.12 -8.95 22.32
N ARG A 254 -0.44 -10.09 22.12
CA ARG A 254 0.40 -10.79 23.12
C ARG A 254 1.35 -9.82 23.81
N TYR A 255 1.32 -9.80 25.14
CA TYR A 255 2.10 -8.86 25.95
C TYR A 255 3.59 -9.24 25.95
N ILE A 256 4.45 -8.24 25.97
CA ILE A 256 5.92 -8.36 26.11
C ILE A 256 6.45 -7.23 27.03
N PRO A 257 7.60 -7.40 27.70
CA PRO A 257 8.19 -6.33 28.52
C PRO A 257 8.71 -5.17 27.68
N LYS A 258 8.57 -3.92 28.16
CA LYS A 258 9.18 -2.75 27.51
C LYS A 258 10.68 -2.62 27.74
N HIS A 259 11.19 -3.21 28.83
CA HIS A 259 12.49 -2.89 29.40
C HIS A 259 13.52 -4.03 29.26
N ARG A 260 13.36 -4.90 28.25
CA ARG A 260 14.34 -5.93 27.90
C ARG A 260 15.31 -5.42 26.84
N GLN A 261 14.89 -5.36 25.57
CA GLN A 261 15.68 -4.87 24.43
C GLN A 261 14.75 -4.08 23.48
N PRO A 262 14.24 -2.90 23.90
CA PRO A 262 13.24 -2.13 23.14
C PRO A 262 13.69 -1.80 21.71
N GLU A 263 14.99 -1.66 21.46
CA GLU A 263 15.60 -1.44 20.16
C GLU A 263 15.50 -2.64 19.20
N LYS A 264 15.16 -3.83 19.71
CA LYS A 264 14.95 -5.07 18.95
C LYS A 264 13.52 -5.61 19.03
N ASP A 265 12.77 -5.16 20.05
CA ASP A 265 11.37 -5.50 20.28
C ASP A 265 10.38 -4.52 19.60
N GLN A 266 10.86 -3.35 19.15
CA GLN A 266 10.13 -2.37 18.32
C GLN A 266 10.67 -2.33 16.89
N CYS A 267 9.80 -2.01 15.93
CA CYS A 267 10.27 -1.61 14.60
C CYS A 267 10.74 -0.14 14.60
N ALA A 268 12.01 0.08 14.27
CA ALA A 268 12.69 1.38 14.24
C ALA A 268 12.12 2.41 13.25
N ARG A 269 11.13 2.03 12.43
CA ARG A 269 10.40 2.93 11.50
C ARG A 269 9.00 3.35 12.00
N CYS A 270 8.26 2.46 12.67
CA CYS A 270 6.87 2.71 13.06
C CYS A 270 6.62 2.70 14.58
N GLY A 271 7.62 2.36 15.40
CA GLY A 271 7.50 2.28 16.86
C GLY A 271 6.60 1.15 17.36
N PHE A 272 6.02 0.33 16.47
CA PHE A 272 5.17 -0.77 16.86
C PHE A 272 5.97 -1.96 17.38
N TRP A 273 5.48 -2.53 18.47
CA TRP A 273 6.09 -3.64 19.20
C TRP A 273 5.71 -4.99 18.58
N SER A 274 6.65 -5.94 18.60
CA SER A 274 6.47 -7.29 18.05
C SER A 274 6.94 -8.37 19.03
N CYS A 275 6.14 -9.42 19.23
CA CYS A 275 6.52 -10.55 20.08
C CYS A 275 7.53 -11.51 19.43
N THR A 276 8.12 -11.15 18.28
CA THR A 276 9.00 -12.04 17.49
C THR A 276 10.22 -12.54 18.29
N ALA A 277 10.77 -11.71 19.20
CA ALA A 277 11.89 -12.10 20.06
C ALA A 277 11.50 -13.02 21.25
N TYR A 278 10.21 -13.36 21.39
CA TYR A 278 9.61 -14.09 22.52
C TYR A 278 8.85 -15.35 22.06
N ASP A 279 9.08 -15.78 20.81
CA ASP A 279 8.43 -16.95 20.19
C ASP A 279 9.36 -17.51 19.10
N ALA A 280 9.82 -18.75 19.26
CA ALA A 280 10.75 -19.39 18.31
C ALA A 280 10.13 -19.63 16.92
N GLN A 281 8.80 -19.59 16.80
CA GLN A 281 8.05 -19.65 15.55
C GLN A 281 7.68 -18.25 15.01
N GLY A 282 8.23 -17.18 15.60
CA GLY A 282 7.96 -15.78 15.27
C GLY A 282 6.59 -15.30 15.74
N CYS A 283 6.11 -14.16 15.22
CA CYS A 283 4.75 -13.70 15.53
C CYS A 283 3.69 -14.60 14.88
N ALA A 284 2.65 -14.97 15.64
CA ALA A 284 1.57 -15.85 15.19
C ALA A 284 0.43 -15.15 14.41
N GLY A 285 0.47 -13.82 14.32
CA GLY A 285 -0.47 -13.00 13.56
C GLY A 285 -0.07 -12.84 12.09
N ASP A 286 -0.31 -11.66 11.53
CA ASP A 286 0.13 -11.29 10.19
C ASP A 286 1.67 -11.17 10.11
N VAL A 287 2.24 -11.85 9.11
CA VAL A 287 3.68 -11.91 8.78
C VAL A 287 4.30 -10.53 8.51
N ASN A 288 3.51 -9.53 8.12
CA ASN A 288 3.97 -8.15 7.94
C ASN A 288 4.56 -7.53 9.22
N TRP A 289 4.27 -8.12 10.39
CA TRP A 289 4.71 -7.69 11.72
C TRP A 289 5.78 -8.57 12.36
N ILE A 290 6.27 -9.58 11.64
CA ILE A 290 7.51 -10.27 12.02
C ILE A 290 8.64 -9.24 11.98
N LEU A 291 9.37 -9.15 13.10
CA LEU A 291 10.40 -8.16 13.35
C LEU A 291 11.78 -8.80 13.21
N LYS A 292 12.64 -8.22 12.37
CA LYS A 292 13.96 -8.77 12.02
C LYS A 292 15.05 -7.69 12.06
N PRO A 293 16.31 -8.05 12.33
CA PRO A 293 17.45 -7.16 12.10
C PRO A 293 17.50 -6.72 10.64
N ARG A 294 17.94 -5.48 10.38
CA ARG A 294 18.04 -4.85 9.04
C ARG A 294 18.51 -5.81 7.94
N ASP A 295 19.63 -6.49 8.15
CA ASP A 295 20.26 -7.33 7.11
C ASP A 295 19.82 -8.82 7.17
N ASP A 296 19.20 -9.30 8.26
CA ASP A 296 18.58 -10.64 8.39
C ASP A 296 17.07 -10.63 8.02
N CYS A 297 16.75 -9.98 6.90
CA CYS A 297 15.38 -9.90 6.38
C CYS A 297 15.21 -10.78 5.12
N ILE A 298 15.62 -12.04 5.22
CA ILE A 298 15.39 -13.11 4.23
C ILE A 298 13.92 -13.57 4.32
N PHE A 299 13.29 -13.90 3.18
CA PHE A 299 11.86 -14.23 3.13
C PHE A 299 11.62 -15.66 2.61
N PRO A 300 11.17 -16.61 3.46
CA PRO A 300 10.89 -17.99 3.05
C PRO A 300 9.59 -18.12 2.22
N ASN A 301 9.59 -17.51 1.03
CA ASN A 301 8.79 -17.80 -0.17
C ASN A 301 8.99 -16.71 -1.24
N ILE A 302 9.35 -15.49 -0.84
CA ILE A 302 9.60 -14.38 -1.78
C ILE A 302 10.90 -14.58 -2.56
N ASP A 303 11.89 -15.30 -2.01
CA ASP A 303 13.10 -15.69 -2.75
C ASP A 303 12.81 -16.71 -3.89
N ASN A 304 11.65 -17.38 -3.88
CA ASN A 304 11.15 -18.17 -5.03
C ASN A 304 10.52 -17.29 -6.11
N ILE A 305 10.06 -16.08 -5.76
CA ILE A 305 9.55 -15.06 -6.69
C ILE A 305 10.74 -14.17 -7.08
N GLY A 306 11.59 -14.69 -7.96
CA GLY A 306 12.92 -14.13 -8.28
C GLY A 306 12.95 -12.60 -8.42
N ALA A 307 13.95 -11.97 -7.80
CA ALA A 307 13.97 -10.55 -7.40
C ALA A 307 13.47 -9.54 -8.45
N ALA A 308 13.77 -9.76 -9.73
CA ALA A 308 13.29 -8.92 -10.84
C ALA A 308 11.75 -8.80 -10.90
N VAL A 309 10.99 -9.83 -10.55
CA VAL A 309 9.52 -9.81 -10.51
C VAL A 309 9.01 -8.89 -9.39
N LEU A 310 9.61 -8.99 -8.20
CA LEU A 310 9.29 -8.15 -7.05
C LEU A 310 9.60 -6.69 -7.35
N PHE A 311 10.82 -6.41 -7.81
CA PHE A 311 11.25 -5.06 -8.14
C PHE A 311 10.46 -4.46 -9.30
N ARG A 312 10.01 -5.26 -10.28
CA ARG A 312 9.06 -4.81 -11.32
C ARG A 312 7.70 -4.43 -10.72
N ASN A 313 7.19 -5.18 -9.75
CA ASN A 313 5.93 -4.83 -9.08
C ASN A 313 6.08 -3.58 -8.21
N TYR A 314 7.25 -3.34 -7.59
CA TYR A 314 7.56 -2.08 -6.90
C TYR A 314 7.80 -0.91 -7.87
N TRP A 315 8.35 -1.15 -9.07
CA TRP A 315 8.57 -0.13 -10.11
C TRP A 315 7.26 0.57 -10.49
N VAL A 316 6.20 -0.22 -10.76
CA VAL A 316 4.86 0.31 -11.09
C VAL A 316 4.26 1.16 -9.96
N GLN A 317 4.68 0.91 -8.72
CA GLN A 317 4.22 1.62 -7.52
C GLN A 317 5.10 2.83 -7.13
N MET A 318 6.21 3.10 -7.83
CA MET A 318 7.19 4.12 -7.46
C MET A 318 6.57 5.52 -7.22
N PRO A 319 7.12 6.31 -6.26
CA PRO A 319 6.64 7.66 -6.01
C PRO A 319 6.89 8.60 -7.20
N GLU A 320 7.98 8.43 -7.95
CA GLU A 320 8.21 9.12 -9.22
C GLU A 320 7.41 8.49 -10.38
N ARG A 321 6.08 8.60 -10.30
CA ARG A 321 5.14 7.98 -11.27
C ARG A 321 5.45 8.25 -12.75
N ALA A 322 6.16 9.33 -13.06
CA ALA A 322 6.63 9.63 -14.42
C ALA A 322 7.63 8.59 -14.96
N LEU A 323 8.52 8.06 -14.11
CA LEU A 323 9.43 6.96 -14.44
C LEU A 323 8.73 5.60 -14.32
N ALA A 324 7.86 5.43 -13.32
CA ALA A 324 7.07 4.22 -13.12
C ALA A 324 6.31 3.79 -14.39
N LEU A 325 5.71 4.77 -15.07
CA LEU A 325 4.92 4.57 -16.29
C LEU A 325 5.75 4.59 -17.59
N ASN A 326 7.08 4.77 -17.51
CA ASN A 326 7.95 4.62 -18.67
C ASN A 326 8.25 3.14 -18.93
N ASN A 327 7.41 2.50 -19.75
CA ASN A 327 7.58 1.08 -20.12
C ASN A 327 8.95 0.75 -20.77
N VAL A 328 9.67 1.73 -21.33
CA VAL A 328 11.01 1.49 -21.91
C VAL A 328 12.07 1.44 -20.81
N GLU A 329 12.09 2.41 -19.90
CA GLU A 329 13.04 2.41 -18.78
C GLU A 329 12.72 1.29 -17.78
N ALA A 330 11.45 0.93 -17.60
CA ALA A 330 11.02 -0.24 -16.82
C ALA A 330 11.57 -1.57 -17.39
N GLN A 331 11.66 -1.69 -18.72
CA GLN A 331 12.26 -2.84 -19.39
C GLN A 331 13.78 -2.86 -19.21
N ILE A 332 14.45 -1.70 -19.33
CA ILE A 332 15.90 -1.57 -19.10
C ILE A 332 16.27 -1.93 -17.65
N PHE A 333 15.49 -1.44 -16.68
CA PHE A 333 15.61 -1.82 -15.27
C PHE A 333 15.40 -3.33 -15.07
N SER A 334 14.33 -3.89 -15.62
CA SER A 334 14.03 -5.33 -15.50
C SER A 334 15.13 -6.20 -16.10
N GLN A 335 15.73 -5.78 -17.22
CA GLN A 335 16.86 -6.46 -17.85
C GLN A 335 18.11 -6.37 -16.97
N TYR A 336 18.41 -5.20 -16.40
CA TYR A 336 19.55 -5.04 -15.49
C TYR A 336 19.40 -5.88 -14.21
N MET A 337 18.20 -5.93 -13.62
CA MET A 337 17.85 -6.82 -12.50
C MET A 337 17.97 -8.32 -12.84
N SER A 338 18.06 -8.69 -14.12
CA SER A 338 18.31 -10.08 -14.55
C SER A 338 19.77 -10.39 -14.87
N THR A 339 20.63 -9.38 -15.08
CA THR A 339 22.06 -9.57 -15.37
C THR A 339 22.96 -9.35 -14.16
N VAL A 340 22.52 -8.55 -13.19
CA VAL A 340 23.21 -8.37 -11.90
C VAL A 340 22.32 -8.92 -10.78
N PRO A 341 22.79 -9.90 -9.97
CA PRO A 341 21.99 -10.56 -8.94
C PRO A 341 21.83 -9.68 -7.68
N HIS A 342 21.14 -8.55 -7.83
CA HIS A 342 20.70 -7.71 -6.72
C HIS A 342 19.60 -8.41 -5.93
N THR A 343 19.73 -8.43 -4.60
CA THR A 343 18.74 -9.02 -3.70
C THR A 343 17.87 -7.93 -3.08
N PHE A 344 16.70 -8.31 -2.57
CA PHE A 344 15.88 -7.36 -1.80
C PHE A 344 16.59 -6.88 -0.52
N ALA A 345 17.56 -7.63 -0.01
CA ALA A 345 18.43 -7.22 1.10
C ALA A 345 19.49 -6.19 0.68
N SER A 346 20.17 -6.35 -0.45
CA SER A 346 21.20 -5.38 -0.90
C SER A 346 20.58 -4.02 -1.18
N VAL A 347 19.52 -3.97 -2.00
CA VAL A 347 18.82 -2.73 -2.36
C VAL A 347 18.23 -2.03 -1.12
N PHE A 348 17.73 -2.80 -0.14
CA PHE A 348 17.28 -2.25 1.15
C PHE A 348 18.43 -1.66 1.97
N SER A 349 19.53 -2.41 2.15
CA SER A 349 20.69 -1.98 2.93
C SER A 349 21.33 -0.72 2.31
N ASP A 350 21.42 -0.64 0.98
CA ASP A 350 21.91 0.54 0.26
C ASP A 350 20.95 1.73 0.33
N THR A 351 19.62 1.49 0.28
CA THR A 351 18.61 2.53 0.52
C THR A 351 18.73 3.11 1.93
N CYS A 352 19.00 2.27 2.93
CA CYS A 352 19.23 2.72 4.32
C CYS A 352 20.52 3.53 4.44
N LYS A 353 21.64 3.08 3.84
CA LYS A 353 22.90 3.86 3.81
C LYS A 353 22.70 5.24 3.18
N ALA A 354 22.03 5.31 2.01
CA ALA A 354 21.78 6.56 1.32
C ALA A 354 20.88 7.52 2.13
N LYS A 355 19.83 7.00 2.79
CA LYS A 355 18.94 7.82 3.63
C LYS A 355 19.58 8.24 4.96
N LEU A 356 20.53 7.46 5.49
CA LEU A 356 21.35 7.87 6.64
C LEU A 356 22.33 8.97 6.25
N GLN A 357 23.11 8.77 5.18
CA GLN A 357 24.11 9.73 4.71
C GLN A 357 23.49 11.10 4.40
N VAL A 358 22.31 11.14 3.76
CA VAL A 358 21.58 12.41 3.49
C VAL A 358 21.27 13.23 4.75
N VAL A 359 21.18 12.60 5.92
CA VAL A 359 21.00 13.31 7.21
C VAL A 359 22.33 13.57 7.90
N GLU A 360 23.34 12.71 7.73
CA GLU A 360 24.68 12.93 8.30
C GLU A 360 25.42 14.10 7.63
N ASP A 361 25.35 14.17 6.29
CA ASP A 361 25.92 15.23 5.44
C ASP A 361 25.14 16.57 5.48
N ASP A 362 24.00 16.63 6.18
CA ASP A 362 23.22 17.86 6.34
C ASP A 362 23.76 18.71 7.51
N ASP A 363 24.44 19.81 7.19
CA ASP A 363 24.94 20.81 8.15
C ASP A 363 23.81 21.49 8.98
N SER A 364 22.56 21.42 8.52
CA SER A 364 21.40 22.00 9.22
C SER A 364 20.65 21.02 10.13
N ALA A 365 20.93 19.71 10.02
CA ALA A 365 20.32 18.69 10.85
C ALA A 365 20.96 18.64 12.26
N ASP A 366 20.13 18.73 13.30
CA ASP A 366 20.59 18.68 14.69
C ASP A 366 20.92 17.26 15.19
N ASP A 367 21.50 17.18 16.39
CA ASP A 367 21.90 15.90 17.03
C ASP A 367 20.71 14.93 17.20
N GLN A 368 19.49 15.42 17.41
CA GLN A 368 18.30 14.59 17.55
C GLN A 368 17.82 14.08 16.19
N MET A 369 17.89 14.88 15.13
CA MET A 369 17.66 14.45 13.75
C MET A 369 18.66 13.36 13.34
N LYS A 370 19.95 13.57 13.62
CA LYS A 370 21.03 12.60 13.33
C LYS A 370 20.87 11.32 14.17
N ALA A 371 20.50 11.43 15.45
CA ALA A 371 20.18 10.27 16.28
C ALA A 371 18.94 9.50 15.79
N ASN A 372 17.88 10.18 15.35
CA ASN A 372 16.66 9.56 14.82
C ASN A 372 16.94 8.82 13.48
N ALA A 373 17.74 9.43 12.60
CA ALA A 373 18.18 8.79 11.36
C ALA A 373 19.03 7.55 11.64
N LYS A 374 19.96 7.62 12.60
CA LYS A 374 20.78 6.48 13.03
C LYS A 374 19.96 5.36 13.67
N HIS A 375 18.95 5.69 14.49
CA HIS A 375 18.01 4.70 15.03
C HIS A 375 17.23 3.99 13.91
N THR A 376 16.73 4.76 12.94
CA THR A 376 15.89 4.24 11.85
C THR A 376 16.70 3.42 10.84
N TYR A 377 17.82 3.95 10.36
CA TYR A 377 18.55 3.42 9.20
C TYR A 377 19.89 2.76 9.53
N GLY A 378 20.33 2.78 10.80
CA GLY A 378 21.57 2.17 11.26
C GLY A 378 21.60 0.64 11.12
N GLU A 379 22.72 0.03 11.48
CA GLU A 379 22.97 -1.41 11.33
C GLU A 379 22.22 -2.24 12.39
N GLU A 380 22.13 -1.73 13.62
CA GLU A 380 21.33 -2.30 14.73
C GLU A 380 19.80 -2.19 14.53
N ALA A 381 19.33 -1.49 13.49
CA ALA A 381 17.92 -1.17 13.32
C ALA A 381 17.06 -2.41 13.02
N HIS A 382 15.99 -2.61 13.79
CA HIS A 382 15.06 -3.72 13.58
C HIS A 382 13.81 -3.26 12.82
N TYR A 383 13.38 -4.04 11.84
CA TYR A 383 12.30 -3.72 10.91
C TYR A 383 11.19 -4.76 10.92
N CYS A 384 9.93 -4.32 10.98
CA CYS A 384 8.84 -5.18 10.54
C CYS A 384 8.83 -5.28 9.01
N VAL A 385 8.45 -6.45 8.51
CA VAL A 385 8.36 -6.78 7.08
C VAL A 385 7.67 -5.67 6.26
N GLY A 386 6.52 -5.18 6.72
CA GLY A 386 5.79 -4.11 6.02
C GLY A 386 6.58 -2.79 5.94
N CYS A 387 7.26 -2.39 7.02
CA CYS A 387 8.05 -1.16 7.05
C CYS A 387 9.30 -1.24 6.16
N ARG A 388 9.96 -2.41 6.10
CA ARG A 388 11.10 -2.64 5.21
C ARG A 388 10.70 -2.54 3.74
N ASN A 389 9.60 -3.21 3.36
CA ASN A 389 9.07 -3.15 2.00
C ASN A 389 8.74 -1.70 1.60
N GLN A 390 8.19 -0.91 2.53
CA GLN A 390 7.95 0.52 2.35
C GLN A 390 9.22 1.40 2.34
N VAL A 391 10.39 0.95 2.83
CA VAL A 391 11.65 1.70 2.67
C VAL A 391 12.15 1.52 1.24
N VAL A 392 12.17 0.28 0.74
CA VAL A 392 12.57 -0.02 -0.64
C VAL A 392 11.66 0.69 -1.63
N LEU A 393 10.34 0.58 -1.50
CA LEU A 393 9.39 1.27 -2.40
C LEU A 393 9.62 2.80 -2.46
N GLN A 394 10.03 3.41 -1.36
CA GLN A 394 10.29 4.87 -1.25
C GLN A 394 11.76 5.26 -1.48
N GLY A 395 12.59 4.33 -1.94
CA GLY A 395 14.01 4.55 -2.26
C GLY A 395 14.45 3.95 -3.59
N LEU A 396 13.69 3.00 -4.16
CA LEU A 396 14.05 2.27 -5.38
C LEU A 396 14.25 3.20 -6.59
N GLY A 397 13.51 4.31 -6.66
CA GLY A 397 13.68 5.36 -7.67
C GLY A 397 15.05 6.02 -7.57
N ASP A 398 15.38 6.63 -6.43
CA ASP A 398 16.69 7.25 -6.17
C ASP A 398 17.86 6.26 -6.24
N TRP A 399 17.69 5.05 -5.69
CA TRP A 399 18.65 3.96 -5.79
C TRP A 399 18.94 3.62 -7.25
N TRP A 400 17.91 3.48 -8.10
CA TRP A 400 18.11 3.22 -9.52
C TRP A 400 18.72 4.42 -10.26
N LYS A 401 18.36 5.66 -9.95
CA LYS A 401 19.03 6.85 -10.54
C LYS A 401 20.53 6.86 -10.25
N ASN A 402 20.93 6.39 -9.08
CA ASN A 402 22.33 6.29 -8.68
C ASN A 402 23.02 5.12 -9.40
N GLU A 403 22.46 3.90 -9.31
CA GLU A 403 23.02 2.70 -9.92
C GLU A 403 23.07 2.77 -11.46
N TRP A 404 22.10 3.44 -12.09
CA TRP A 404 22.11 3.68 -13.54
C TRP A 404 23.35 4.45 -13.99
N ARG A 405 23.98 5.30 -13.15
CA ARG A 405 25.21 6.01 -13.52
C ARG A 405 26.41 5.07 -13.69
N THR A 406 26.45 3.96 -12.97
CA THR A 406 27.53 2.95 -12.95
C THR A 406 27.21 1.66 -13.70
N ALA A 407 25.93 1.33 -13.88
CA ALA A 407 25.47 0.07 -14.47
C ALA A 407 26.06 -0.25 -15.85
N ASN A 408 26.45 -1.51 -16.07
CA ASN A 408 26.93 -2.00 -17.36
C ASN A 408 25.75 -2.25 -18.31
N LEU A 409 25.22 -1.17 -18.91
CA LEU A 409 24.11 -1.17 -19.85
C LEU A 409 24.61 -1.17 -21.30
N ASP A 410 23.75 -1.61 -22.23
CA ASP A 410 24.02 -1.61 -23.67
C ASP A 410 24.53 -0.21 -24.15
N PRO A 411 25.63 -0.14 -24.92
CA PRO A 411 26.13 1.11 -25.49
C PRO A 411 25.07 1.91 -26.28
N ALA A 412 24.09 1.26 -26.92
CA ALA A 412 22.99 1.92 -27.61
C ALA A 412 21.98 2.58 -26.66
N ILE A 413 21.84 2.09 -25.42
CA ILE A 413 21.09 2.77 -24.35
C ILE A 413 21.89 3.98 -23.87
N ARG A 414 23.19 3.80 -23.61
CA ARG A 414 24.10 4.86 -23.16
C ARG A 414 24.25 6.01 -24.18
N ALA A 415 24.14 5.72 -25.47
CA ALA A 415 24.27 6.70 -26.55
C ALA A 415 23.01 7.53 -26.83
N LYS A 416 21.88 7.26 -26.16
CA LYS A 416 20.65 8.05 -26.32
C LYS A 416 20.86 9.50 -25.85
N PRO A 417 20.43 10.53 -26.61
CA PRO A 417 20.45 11.91 -26.13
C PRO A 417 19.46 12.11 -24.97
N ASN A 418 19.87 12.89 -23.96
CA ASN A 418 19.05 13.20 -22.79
C ASN A 418 17.77 13.97 -23.15
N CYS A 419 16.65 13.61 -22.53
CA CYS A 419 15.44 14.41 -22.58
C CYS A 419 15.62 15.72 -21.80
N TRP A 420 15.22 16.86 -22.36
CA TRP A 420 15.31 18.17 -21.67
C TRP A 420 14.56 18.22 -20.34
N TYR A 421 13.51 17.39 -20.19
CA TYR A 421 12.72 17.27 -18.97
C TYR A 421 13.27 16.20 -18.00
N GLY A 422 14.22 15.38 -18.43
CA GLY A 422 14.79 14.31 -17.62
C GLY A 422 13.73 13.40 -16.99
N TYR A 423 13.92 13.11 -15.70
CA TYR A 423 12.99 12.34 -14.86
C TYR A 423 11.55 12.90 -14.86
N ASP A 424 11.36 14.23 -14.97
CA ASP A 424 10.05 14.90 -14.92
C ASP A 424 9.22 14.77 -16.22
N CYS A 425 9.76 14.13 -17.27
CA CYS A 425 9.12 14.14 -18.58
C CYS A 425 7.76 13.43 -18.58
N ARG A 426 6.65 14.16 -18.67
CA ARG A 426 5.30 13.54 -18.76
C ARG A 426 5.10 12.79 -20.10
N THR A 427 5.71 13.26 -21.17
CA THR A 427 5.63 12.66 -22.51
C THR A 427 6.18 11.23 -22.57
N GLN A 428 7.07 10.84 -21.64
CA GLN A 428 7.63 9.50 -21.58
C GLN A 428 6.58 8.42 -21.27
N MET A 429 5.51 8.77 -20.54
CA MET A 429 4.48 7.84 -20.07
C MET A 429 3.54 7.39 -21.19
N HIS A 430 3.22 8.30 -22.13
CA HIS A 430 2.15 8.11 -23.12
C HIS A 430 2.64 8.20 -24.58
N ASN A 431 3.95 8.31 -24.81
CA ASN A 431 4.52 8.27 -26.16
C ASN A 431 5.73 7.30 -26.22
N PRO A 432 5.50 6.02 -26.55
CA PRO A 432 6.58 5.04 -26.73
C PRO A 432 7.58 5.38 -27.84
N GLY A 433 7.23 6.28 -28.77
CA GLY A 433 8.16 6.82 -29.76
C GLY A 433 9.15 7.84 -29.17
N HIS A 434 8.74 8.57 -28.14
CA HIS A 434 9.58 9.50 -27.37
C HIS A 434 10.50 8.72 -26.40
N ALA A 435 9.93 7.82 -25.60
CA ALA A 435 10.66 7.01 -24.61
C ALA A 435 11.75 6.08 -25.23
N ARG A 436 11.56 5.64 -26.48
CA ARG A 436 12.60 4.87 -27.19
C ARG A 436 13.75 5.72 -27.73
N LYS A 437 13.51 7.01 -28.04
CA LYS A 437 14.48 7.89 -28.73
C LYS A 437 15.38 8.69 -27.79
N LEU A 438 14.90 9.01 -26.57
CA LEU A 438 15.63 9.82 -25.59
C LEU A 438 15.97 8.98 -24.36
N ASN A 439 17.00 9.41 -23.62
CA ASN A 439 17.25 8.95 -22.26
C ASN A 439 16.37 9.76 -21.28
N HIS A 440 15.66 9.08 -20.38
CA HIS A 440 14.92 9.73 -19.28
C HIS A 440 15.62 9.60 -17.93
N MET A 441 16.68 8.79 -17.83
CA MET A 441 17.55 8.72 -16.66
C MET A 441 18.59 9.84 -16.66
N CYS A 442 18.12 11.08 -16.51
CA CYS A 442 18.93 12.29 -16.46
C CYS A 442 18.19 13.47 -15.78
N GLU A 443 18.95 14.48 -15.35
CA GLU A 443 18.40 15.68 -14.72
C GLU A 443 17.59 16.57 -15.69
N ASN A 444 16.64 17.33 -15.14
CA ASN A 444 15.88 18.32 -15.88
C ASN A 444 16.74 19.55 -16.21
N THR A 445 16.81 19.91 -17.49
CA THR A 445 17.70 20.94 -18.05
C THR A 445 16.95 22.07 -18.76
N ARG A 446 15.61 22.07 -18.70
CA ARG A 446 14.75 23.08 -19.32
C ARG A 446 14.90 24.44 -18.62
N GLY A 447 15.84 25.25 -19.10
CA GLY A 447 16.10 26.60 -18.61
C GLY A 447 17.57 27.03 -18.64
N GLY A 448 18.50 26.13 -18.99
CA GLY A 448 19.94 26.46 -19.05
C GLY A 448 20.67 26.39 -17.70
N GLN A 449 19.98 25.91 -16.67
CA GLN A 449 20.55 25.44 -15.41
C GLN A 449 20.03 24.02 -15.16
N PRO A 450 20.82 23.11 -14.57
CA PRO A 450 20.25 21.95 -13.88
C PRO A 450 19.38 22.47 -12.76
N VAL A 451 18.11 22.08 -12.71
CA VAL A 451 17.31 22.31 -11.50
C VAL A 451 17.93 21.40 -10.42
N PRO A 452 18.32 21.91 -9.24
CA PRO A 452 18.77 21.03 -8.17
C PRO A 452 17.71 19.97 -7.91
N GLY A 453 18.10 18.69 -7.94
CA GLY A 453 17.17 17.59 -7.71
C GLY A 453 16.40 17.85 -6.42
N ARG A 454 15.07 17.92 -6.52
CA ARG A 454 14.18 18.30 -5.40
C ARG A 454 14.63 17.49 -4.19
N PRO A 455 15.08 18.13 -3.08
CA PRO A 455 15.77 17.43 -2.00
C PRO A 455 14.90 16.25 -1.57
N ALA A 456 15.48 15.04 -1.59
CA ALA A 456 14.78 13.79 -1.39
C ALA A 456 13.96 13.91 -0.09
N ALA A 457 12.64 14.03 -0.24
CA ALA A 457 11.83 14.84 0.67
C ALA A 457 12.16 14.48 2.12
N ALA A 458 12.83 15.42 2.81
CA ALA A 458 13.41 15.20 4.12
C ALA A 458 12.35 14.50 4.98
N ALA A 459 12.75 13.39 5.62
CA ALA A 459 11.81 12.44 6.21
C ALA A 459 11.19 13.01 7.49
N ALA A 460 10.37 14.06 7.32
CA ALA A 460 9.23 14.33 8.15
C ALA A 460 8.57 12.98 8.38
N ALA A 461 8.67 12.50 9.62
CA ALA A 461 7.91 11.36 10.06
C ALA A 461 6.46 11.68 9.71
N VAL A 462 5.94 11.02 8.67
CA VAL A 462 4.57 11.25 8.20
C VAL A 462 3.74 11.05 9.45
N PRO A 463 3.09 12.10 10.00
CA PRO A 463 2.32 11.94 11.22
C PRO A 463 1.23 10.99 10.82
N PHE A 464 1.35 9.73 11.27
CA PHE A 464 0.49 8.67 10.80
C PHE A 464 -0.91 9.15 11.15
N ALA A 465 -1.75 9.38 10.14
CA ALA A 465 -3.06 9.95 10.37
C ALA A 465 -3.85 8.90 11.13
N VAL A 466 -3.82 9.01 12.46
CA VAL A 466 -4.32 8.00 13.38
C VAL A 466 -5.82 7.94 13.18
N LEU A 467 -6.26 7.02 12.33
CA LEU A 467 -7.65 6.61 12.19
C LEU A 467 -8.03 5.81 13.45
N HIS A 468 -8.08 6.53 14.56
CA HIS A 468 -8.79 6.14 15.76
C HIS A 468 -9.99 7.07 15.89
N GLY A 469 -11.16 6.49 16.12
CA GLY A 469 -12.21 7.20 16.88
C GLY A 469 -11.73 7.38 18.31
N GLY A 470 -10.81 8.33 18.53
CA GLY A 470 -10.22 8.65 19.82
C GLY A 470 -10.98 9.78 20.48
N ILE A 471 -11.79 9.47 21.49
CA ILE A 471 -12.54 10.47 22.26
C ILE A 471 -11.56 11.41 22.96
N VAL A 472 -11.69 12.72 22.74
CA VAL A 472 -10.85 13.73 23.39
C VAL A 472 -11.18 13.75 24.88
N ALA A 473 -10.22 13.39 25.72
CA ALA A 473 -10.34 13.49 27.17
C ALA A 473 -10.20 14.96 27.59
N ASN A 474 -11.31 15.69 27.63
CA ASN A 474 -11.34 17.07 28.11
C ASN A 474 -10.99 17.11 29.61
N GLY A 475 -9.78 17.60 29.91
CA GLY A 475 -9.44 18.05 31.26
C GLY A 475 -10.28 19.26 31.68
N PRO A 476 -10.47 19.50 32.99
CA PRO A 476 -11.26 20.63 33.47
C PRO A 476 -10.60 21.97 33.10
N LEU A 477 -11.36 22.88 32.51
CA LEU A 477 -10.91 24.24 32.21
C LEU A 477 -10.75 25.06 33.51
N PRO A 478 -9.72 25.93 33.61
CA PRO A 478 -9.56 26.82 34.76
C PRO A 478 -10.62 27.94 34.75
N PRO A 479 -11.16 28.34 35.92
CA PRO A 479 -12.11 29.45 36.01
C PRO A 479 -11.39 30.81 35.99
N MET A 480 -11.85 31.70 35.10
CA MET A 480 -11.47 33.12 35.00
C MET A 480 -12.72 33.92 34.56
N PRO A 481 -12.79 35.23 34.88
CA PRO A 481 -13.73 35.76 35.88
C PRO A 481 -15.15 36.04 35.39
#